data_AF-A0A966EW21-F1
#
_entry.id   AF-A0A966EW21-F1
#
_cell.length_a   1.000
_cell.length_b   1.000
_cell.length_c   1.000
_cell.angle_alpha   90.00
_cell.angle_beta   90.00
_cell.angle_gamma   90.00
#
_symmetry.space_group_name_H-M   'P 1'
#
loop_
_entity.id
_entity.type
_entity.pdbx_description
1 polymer ?
#
loop_
_entity_poly.entity_id
_entity_poly.type
_entity_poly.pdbx_seq_one_letter_code
_entity_poly.pdbx_strand_id
1 'polypeptide(L)'
;MAPAGMAADGWWIVGGGLKDTTDPKHIDEPFIKFVNKNLADAGLDPSISLLGTGYVYGYPHTEALMVVAELPGGLSRSNYILAVRNIDIYSPMHLDGIKTVLSGAADGFYIEGSDFSLFDAEAQTWNMIGDVVDANGLSPNCRWDKDQGGCR
;
A
#
# COMPACT_ATOMS: atom_id res chain seq x y z
N MET A 1 -4.22 8.27 4.90
CA MET A 1 -4.82 8.70 6.17
C MET A 1 -5.01 10.20 6.09
N ALA A 2 -6.25 10.67 6.16
CA ALA A 2 -6.59 12.07 5.88
C ALA A 2 -5.59 13.04 6.53
N PRO A 3 -5.20 14.13 5.84
CA PRO A 3 -4.30 15.14 6.36
C PRO A 3 -4.67 15.52 7.80
N ALA A 4 -3.67 15.56 8.68
CA ALA A 4 -3.92 15.87 10.08
C ALA A 4 -4.46 17.31 10.24
N GLY A 5 -5.04 17.65 11.39
CA GLY A 5 -5.53 19.02 11.63
C GLY A 5 -4.39 20.01 11.85
N MET A 6 -4.71 21.32 11.94
CA MET A 6 -3.74 22.40 12.21
C MET A 6 -2.80 22.15 13.39
N ALA A 7 -3.25 21.43 14.42
CA ALA A 7 -2.42 21.11 15.59
C ALA A 7 -1.26 20.14 15.29
N ALA A 8 -1.28 19.49 14.12
CA ALA A 8 -0.26 18.56 13.67
C ALA A 8 0.76 19.19 12.73
N ASP A 9 0.71 20.50 12.50
CA ASP A 9 1.70 21.20 11.67
C ASP A 9 3.13 20.89 12.14
N GLY A 10 4.00 20.49 11.22
CA GLY A 10 5.37 20.09 11.51
C GLY A 10 5.54 18.72 12.19
N TRP A 11 4.47 17.91 12.31
CA TRP A 11 4.59 16.54 12.81
C TRP A 11 5.34 15.65 11.83
N TRP A 12 6.17 14.77 12.37
CA TRP A 12 6.86 13.74 11.62
C TRP A 12 6.08 12.44 11.62
N ILE A 13 6.10 11.76 10.48
CA ILE A 13 5.63 10.37 10.36
C ILE A 13 6.65 9.50 9.65
N VAL A 14 6.54 8.20 9.91
CA VAL A 14 6.93 7.15 8.98
C VAL A 14 5.66 6.80 8.20
N GLY A 15 5.57 7.25 6.96
CA GLY A 15 4.29 7.35 6.23
C GLY A 15 3.71 6.03 5.71
N GLY A 16 4.48 4.94 5.83
CA GLY A 16 4.08 3.62 5.33
C GLY A 16 4.14 3.50 3.81
N GLY A 17 4.61 4.52 3.10
CA GLY A 17 4.87 4.42 1.66
C GLY A 17 3.62 4.47 0.77
N LEU A 18 2.49 4.92 1.31
CA LEU A 18 1.19 4.92 0.62
C LEU A 18 0.79 6.32 0.19
N LYS A 19 0.22 6.43 -1.01
CA LYS A 19 -0.50 7.62 -1.47
C LYS A 19 -1.88 7.65 -0.83
N ASP A 20 -2.23 8.80 -0.26
CA ASP A 20 -3.59 9.04 0.24
C ASP A 20 -4.49 9.56 -0.89
N THR A 21 -5.67 8.97 -1.04
CA THR A 21 -6.66 9.37 -2.03
C THR A 21 -7.28 10.74 -1.77
N THR A 22 -7.08 11.30 -0.59
CA THR A 22 -7.57 12.64 -0.20
C THR A 22 -6.46 13.70 -0.14
N ASP A 23 -5.20 13.33 -0.33
CA ASP A 23 -4.10 14.30 -0.32
C ASP A 23 -4.12 15.14 -1.61
N PRO A 24 -4.17 16.49 -1.53
CA PRO A 24 -4.18 17.37 -2.70
C PRO A 24 -3.02 17.13 -3.68
N LYS A 25 -1.87 16.65 -3.20
CA LYS A 25 -0.70 16.34 -4.04
C LYS A 25 -0.95 15.16 -4.99
N HIS A 26 -1.82 14.22 -4.60
CA HIS A 26 -2.08 12.97 -5.32
C HIS A 26 -3.45 12.94 -6.01
N ILE A 27 -4.35 13.87 -5.69
CA ILE A 27 -5.75 13.87 -6.13
C ILE A 27 -5.91 13.83 -7.65
N ASP A 28 -4.93 14.38 -8.38
CA ASP A 28 -4.96 14.47 -9.83
C ASP A 28 -4.38 13.25 -10.56
N GLU A 29 -3.74 12.32 -9.84
CA GLU A 29 -3.18 11.10 -10.42
C GLU A 29 -4.30 10.21 -11.00
N PRO A 30 -4.09 9.59 -12.18
CA PRO A 30 -5.15 8.83 -12.86
C PRO A 30 -5.78 7.73 -12.01
N PHE A 31 -4.98 7.00 -11.23
CA PHE A 31 -5.49 5.91 -10.39
C PHE A 31 -6.27 6.45 -9.18
N ILE A 32 -5.81 7.55 -8.57
CA ILE A 32 -6.53 8.20 -7.45
C ILE A 32 -7.88 8.75 -7.94
N LYS A 33 -7.92 9.36 -9.12
CA LYS A 33 -9.18 9.75 -9.79
C LYS A 33 -10.11 8.57 -10.02
N PHE A 34 -9.58 7.44 -10.48
CA PHE A 34 -10.36 6.21 -10.66
C PHE A 34 -10.95 5.71 -9.34
N VAL A 35 -10.15 5.65 -8.27
CA VAL A 35 -10.60 5.23 -6.94
C VAL A 35 -11.71 6.14 -6.43
N ASN A 36 -11.48 7.47 -6.44
CA ASN A 36 -12.44 8.44 -5.94
C ASN A 36 -13.74 8.44 -6.76
N LYS A 37 -13.66 8.25 -8.08
CA LYS A 37 -14.84 8.06 -8.93
C LYS A 37 -15.61 6.81 -8.57
N ASN A 38 -14.94 5.66 -8.40
CA ASN A 38 -15.62 4.41 -8.04
C ASN A 38 -16.31 4.50 -6.69
N LEU A 39 -15.69 5.17 -5.71
CA LEU A 39 -16.31 5.42 -4.41
C LEU A 39 -17.58 6.26 -4.57
N ALA A 40 -17.52 7.37 -5.32
CA ALA A 40 -18.68 8.24 -5.57
C ALA A 40 -19.80 7.51 -6.32
N ASP A 41 -19.47 6.76 -7.37
CA ASP A 41 -20.43 5.98 -8.16
C ASP A 41 -21.11 4.89 -7.32
N ALA A 42 -20.43 4.39 -6.27
CA ALA A 42 -20.99 3.44 -5.30
C ALA A 42 -21.79 4.11 -4.15
N GLY A 43 -21.96 5.44 -4.18
CA GLY A 43 -22.64 6.20 -3.12
C GLY A 43 -21.83 6.34 -1.83
N LEU A 44 -20.51 6.12 -1.90
CA LEU A 44 -19.59 6.31 -0.79
C LEU A 44 -18.93 7.71 -0.86
N ASP A 45 -18.43 8.19 0.28
CA ASP A 45 -17.77 9.49 0.39
C ASP A 45 -16.27 9.40 0.05
N PRO A 46 -15.80 9.93 -1.09
CA PRO A 46 -14.39 9.87 -1.46
C PRO A 46 -13.47 10.73 -0.58
N SER A 47 -14.03 11.63 0.24
CA SER A 47 -13.24 12.45 1.17
C SER A 47 -12.80 11.67 2.43
N ILE A 48 -13.29 10.44 2.61
CA ILE A 48 -12.86 9.55 3.70
C ILE A 48 -11.70 8.69 3.17
N SER A 49 -10.47 9.08 3.50
CA SER A 49 -9.22 8.39 3.10
C SER A 49 -9.25 6.87 3.29
N LEU A 50 -9.84 6.38 4.40
CA LEU A 50 -9.92 4.95 4.69
C LEU A 50 -10.76 4.15 3.68
N LEU A 51 -11.71 4.78 3.00
CA LEU A 51 -12.46 4.12 1.93
C LEU A 51 -11.58 3.87 0.70
N GLY A 52 -10.64 4.77 0.41
CA GLY A 52 -9.63 4.60 -0.65
C GLY A 52 -8.59 3.52 -0.31
N THR A 53 -8.23 3.38 0.97
CA THR A 53 -7.23 2.38 1.43
C THR A 53 -7.59 0.94 1.05
N GLY A 54 -8.88 0.60 0.86
CA GLY A 54 -9.28 -0.72 0.38
C GLY A 54 -8.62 -1.14 -0.94
N TYR A 55 -8.29 -0.17 -1.81
CA TYR A 55 -7.62 -0.44 -3.08
C TYR A 55 -6.16 -0.86 -2.94
N VAL A 56 -5.50 -0.52 -1.82
CA VAL A 56 -4.13 -1.00 -1.50
C VAL A 56 -4.12 -2.53 -1.40
N TYR A 57 -5.19 -3.12 -0.86
CA TYR A 57 -5.33 -4.57 -0.72
C TYR A 57 -6.04 -5.19 -1.93
N GLY A 58 -7.02 -4.50 -2.51
CA GLY A 58 -7.80 -5.01 -3.63
C GLY A 58 -6.99 -5.15 -4.92
N TYR A 59 -6.22 -4.12 -5.28
CA TYR A 59 -5.45 -4.08 -6.52
C TYR A 59 -4.53 -5.30 -6.70
N PRO A 60 -3.68 -5.66 -5.71
CA PRO A 60 -2.80 -6.83 -5.82
C PRO A 60 -3.53 -8.16 -5.96
N HIS A 61 -4.70 -8.27 -5.34
CA HIS A 61 -5.51 -9.47 -5.39
C HIS A 61 -6.21 -9.58 -6.76
N THR A 62 -6.60 -8.46 -7.35
CA THR A 62 -7.07 -8.41 -8.75
C THR A 62 -5.97 -8.84 -9.71
N GLU A 63 -4.75 -8.31 -9.58
CA GLU A 63 -3.59 -8.74 -10.38
C GLU A 63 -3.34 -10.25 -10.24
N ALA A 64 -3.33 -10.77 -9.01
CA ALA A 64 -3.18 -12.20 -8.76
C ALA A 64 -4.29 -13.03 -9.42
N LEU A 65 -5.55 -12.60 -9.35
CA LEU A 65 -6.67 -13.30 -9.97
C LEU A 65 -6.58 -13.34 -11.50
N MET A 66 -6.04 -12.28 -12.14
CA MET A 66 -5.78 -12.28 -13.58
C MET A 66 -4.73 -13.33 -13.96
N VAL A 67 -3.62 -13.40 -13.22
CA VAL A 67 -2.59 -14.45 -13.43
C VAL A 67 -3.18 -15.85 -13.27
N VAL A 68 -3.97 -16.06 -12.21
CA VAL A 68 -4.59 -17.37 -11.91
C VAL A 68 -5.50 -17.85 -13.03
N ALA A 69 -6.23 -16.93 -13.68
CA ALA A 69 -7.11 -17.27 -14.80
C ALA A 69 -6.33 -17.83 -16.01
N GLU A 70 -5.03 -17.50 -16.13
CA GLU A 70 -4.15 -17.98 -17.20
C GLU A 70 -3.37 -19.25 -16.83
N LEU A 71 -3.31 -19.62 -15.55
CA LEU A 71 -2.59 -20.81 -15.11
C LEU A 71 -3.33 -22.10 -15.51
N PRO A 72 -2.60 -23.20 -15.80
CA PRO A 72 -3.19 -24.52 -15.95
C PRO A 72 -4.03 -24.90 -14.73
N GLY A 73 -5.28 -25.35 -14.96
CA GLY A 73 -6.25 -25.63 -13.90
C GLY A 73 -7.10 -24.43 -13.47
N GLY A 74 -6.83 -23.23 -14.01
CA GLY A 74 -7.67 -22.03 -13.87
C GLY A 74 -7.83 -21.54 -12.42
N LEU A 75 -8.98 -20.92 -12.15
CA LEU A 75 -9.38 -20.40 -10.84
C LEU A 75 -9.54 -21.53 -9.81
N SER A 76 -8.43 -21.86 -9.16
CA SER A 76 -8.39 -22.79 -8.02
C SER A 76 -7.72 -22.13 -6.83
N ARG A 77 -8.05 -22.60 -5.62
CA ARG A 77 -7.42 -22.11 -4.39
C ARG A 77 -5.90 -22.27 -4.42
N SER A 78 -5.41 -23.37 -4.99
CA SER A 78 -3.97 -23.65 -5.10
C SER A 78 -3.29 -22.65 -6.02
N ASN A 79 -3.84 -22.41 -7.22
CA ASN A 79 -3.28 -21.42 -8.15
C ASN A 79 -3.34 -20.02 -7.55
N TYR A 80 -4.43 -19.67 -6.85
CA TYR A 80 -4.55 -18.39 -6.16
C TYR A 80 -3.49 -18.19 -5.07
N ILE A 81 -3.26 -19.20 -4.22
CA ILE A 81 -2.20 -19.15 -3.21
C ILE A 81 -0.82 -19.02 -3.88
N LEU A 82 -0.57 -19.72 -4.99
CA LEU A 82 0.70 -19.61 -5.72
C LEU A 82 0.90 -18.19 -6.27
N ALA A 83 -0.12 -17.58 -6.86
CA ALA A 83 -0.03 -16.23 -7.41
C ALA A 83 0.17 -15.17 -6.32
N VAL A 84 -0.68 -15.15 -5.28
CA VAL A 84 -0.61 -14.13 -4.22
C VAL A 84 0.66 -14.26 -3.36
N ARG A 85 1.28 -15.45 -3.33
CA ARG A 85 2.57 -15.68 -2.64
C ARG A 85 3.80 -15.41 -3.50
N ASN A 86 3.64 -14.92 -4.73
CA ASN A 86 4.74 -14.58 -5.65
C ASN A 86 4.41 -13.28 -6.38
N ILE A 87 4.04 -12.24 -5.63
CA ILE A 87 3.70 -10.96 -6.22
C ILE A 87 4.99 -10.22 -6.58
N ASP A 88 5.02 -9.65 -7.78
CA ASP A 88 5.98 -8.64 -8.22
C ASP A 88 5.22 -7.75 -9.20
N ILE A 89 4.70 -6.63 -8.69
CA ILE A 89 3.83 -5.72 -9.44
C ILE A 89 4.22 -4.27 -9.22
N TYR A 90 3.84 -3.43 -10.17
CA TYR A 90 3.70 -2.00 -9.92
C TYR A 90 2.40 -1.75 -9.16
N SER A 91 2.46 -1.04 -8.03
CA SER A 91 1.27 -0.60 -7.31
C SER A 91 1.09 0.90 -7.46
N PRO A 92 -0.02 1.38 -8.07
CA PRO A 92 -0.28 2.81 -8.23
C PRO A 92 -0.60 3.52 -6.91
N MET A 93 -0.84 2.77 -5.82
CA MET A 93 -1.13 3.28 -4.48
C MET A 93 0.13 3.47 -3.62
N HIS A 94 1.29 2.94 -4.04
CA HIS A 94 2.55 3.16 -3.34
C HIS A 94 3.28 4.39 -3.89
N LEU A 95 4.09 5.03 -3.05
CA LEU A 95 5.02 6.08 -3.49
C LEU A 95 6.03 5.51 -4.48
N ASP A 96 6.42 6.33 -5.45
CA ASP A 96 7.42 5.95 -6.44
C ASP A 96 8.73 5.55 -5.74
N GLY A 97 9.35 4.46 -6.20
CA GLY A 97 10.55 3.88 -5.59
C GLY A 97 10.28 2.78 -4.55
N ILE A 98 9.04 2.61 -4.10
CA ILE A 98 8.66 1.50 -3.21
C ILE A 98 8.25 0.29 -4.05
N LYS A 99 8.89 -0.83 -3.77
CA LYS A 99 8.57 -2.10 -4.42
C LYS A 99 7.39 -2.79 -3.76
N THR A 100 6.62 -3.48 -4.59
CA THR A 100 5.49 -4.30 -4.16
C THR A 100 5.77 -5.73 -4.59
N VAL A 101 6.58 -6.41 -3.76
CA VAL A 101 7.12 -7.73 -4.04
C VAL A 101 6.89 -8.62 -2.82
N LEU A 102 6.59 -9.89 -3.05
CA LEU A 102 6.52 -10.91 -2.01
C LEU A 102 7.00 -12.24 -2.61
N SER A 103 7.95 -12.89 -1.94
CA SER A 103 8.57 -14.15 -2.39
C SER A 103 8.34 -15.28 -1.39
N GLY A 104 7.12 -15.80 -1.38
CA GLY A 104 6.75 -17.01 -0.66
C GLY A 104 7.16 -16.99 0.81
N ALA A 105 8.11 -17.85 1.17
CA ALA A 105 8.70 -17.93 2.50
C ALA A 105 10.16 -17.43 2.54
N ALA A 106 10.72 -17.02 1.40
CA ALA A 106 12.02 -16.36 1.33
C ALA A 106 11.89 -14.91 1.79
N ASP A 107 10.81 -14.25 1.37
CA ASP A 107 10.44 -12.89 1.74
C ASP A 107 8.92 -12.80 1.89
N GLY A 108 8.46 -12.73 3.13
CA GLY A 108 7.05 -12.80 3.48
C GLY A 108 6.35 -11.44 3.61
N PHE A 109 7.09 -10.34 3.42
CA PHE A 109 6.54 -9.00 3.56
C PHE A 109 6.14 -8.47 2.19
N TYR A 110 4.99 -7.82 2.16
CA TYR A 110 4.35 -7.38 0.92
C TYR A 110 4.82 -5.99 0.48
N ILE A 111 5.12 -5.16 1.48
CA ILE A 111 5.61 -3.79 1.36
C ILE A 111 6.64 -3.64 2.48
N GLU A 112 7.86 -3.28 2.10
CA GLU A 112 8.96 -3.01 3.04
C GLU A 112 9.54 -1.61 2.82
N GLY A 113 8.84 -0.78 2.06
CA GLY A 113 9.21 0.60 1.79
C GLY A 113 8.43 1.60 2.64
N SER A 114 9.06 2.73 2.96
CA SER A 114 8.40 3.85 3.62
C SER A 114 9.07 5.19 3.31
N ASP A 115 8.48 6.25 3.83
CA ASP A 115 8.92 7.64 3.71
C ASP A 115 8.99 8.28 5.10
N PHE A 116 9.90 9.23 5.27
CA PHE A 116 9.83 10.19 6.36
C PHE A 116 9.15 11.45 5.83
N SER A 117 8.05 11.85 6.46
CA SER A 117 7.28 13.00 6.00
C SER A 117 6.96 13.97 7.13
N LEU A 118 6.93 15.25 6.77
CA LEU A 118 6.50 16.36 7.62
C LEU A 118 5.12 16.84 7.18
N PHE A 119 4.22 17.03 8.14
CA PHE A 119 2.91 17.59 7.83
C PHE A 119 2.97 19.10 7.59
N ASP A 120 2.33 19.55 6.51
CA ASP A 120 2.05 20.96 6.23
C ASP A 120 0.54 21.18 6.38
N ALA A 121 0.17 21.92 7.43
CA ALA A 121 -1.22 22.13 7.74
C ALA A 121 -1.90 23.17 6.84
N GLU A 122 -1.16 24.11 6.23
CA GLU A 122 -1.74 25.09 5.30
C GLU A 122 -2.06 24.42 3.96
N ALA A 123 -1.14 23.61 3.45
CA ALA A 123 -1.31 22.85 2.22
C ALA A 123 -2.14 21.57 2.40
N GLN A 124 -2.39 21.13 3.65
CA GLN A 124 -3.09 19.89 3.99
C GLN A 124 -2.46 18.67 3.31
N THR A 125 -1.14 18.52 3.40
CA THR A 125 -0.38 17.46 2.71
C THR A 125 0.82 16.99 3.54
N TRP A 126 1.35 15.81 3.19
CA TRP A 126 2.58 15.27 3.75
C TRP A 126 3.77 15.51 2.81
N ASN A 127 4.72 16.31 3.27
CA ASN A 127 5.93 16.62 2.53
C ASN A 127 7.04 15.63 2.91
N MET A 128 7.37 14.76 1.95
CA MET A 128 8.46 13.80 2.10
C MET A 128 9.80 14.53 2.26
N ILE A 129 10.58 14.09 3.25
CA ILE A 129 11.90 14.60 3.56
C ILE A 129 12.94 13.55 3.20
N GLY A 130 13.67 13.81 2.11
CA GLY A 130 14.62 12.87 1.54
C GLY A 130 13.98 11.87 0.58
N ASP A 131 14.71 10.79 0.29
CA ASP A 131 14.23 9.71 -0.57
C ASP A 131 13.38 8.70 0.21
N VAL A 132 12.58 7.91 -0.49
CA VAL A 132 11.92 6.74 0.10
C VAL A 132 12.98 5.76 0.60
N VAL A 133 12.70 5.13 1.75
CA VAL A 133 13.49 4.03 2.29
C VAL A 133 12.85 2.75 1.80
N ASP A 134 13.45 2.08 0.81
CA ASP A 134 13.05 0.75 0.35
C ASP A 134 13.90 -0.31 1.04
N ALA A 135 13.29 -1.12 1.92
CA ALA A 135 13.94 -2.23 2.59
C ALA A 135 13.56 -3.60 1.98
N ASN A 136 13.03 -3.63 0.76
CA ASN A 136 12.57 -4.86 0.11
C ASN A 136 13.62 -5.98 0.09
N GLY A 137 13.28 -7.12 0.70
CA GLY A 137 14.16 -8.28 0.86
C GLY A 137 15.28 -8.11 1.88
N LEU A 138 15.31 -6.99 2.61
CA LEU A 138 16.29 -6.72 3.66
C LEU A 138 15.76 -7.05 5.06
N SER A 139 14.43 -7.08 5.26
CA SER A 139 13.87 -7.46 6.56
C SER A 139 13.74 -8.99 6.68
N PRO A 140 14.34 -9.61 7.71
CA PRO A 140 14.26 -11.05 7.86
C PRO A 140 12.85 -11.45 8.27
N ASN A 141 12.38 -12.60 7.75
CA ASN A 141 11.10 -13.16 8.19
C ASN A 141 11.06 -13.34 9.71
N CYS A 142 9.93 -12.94 10.30
CA CYS A 142 9.70 -13.13 11.73
C CYS A 142 9.59 -14.63 12.06
N ARG A 143 10.61 -15.17 12.72
CA ARG A 143 10.51 -16.49 13.36
C ARG A 143 9.72 -16.32 14.66
N TRP A 144 8.40 -16.39 14.54
CA TRP A 144 7.49 -16.22 15.66
C TRP A 144 7.71 -17.32 16.72
N ASP A 145 8.18 -16.90 17.89
CA ASP A 145 8.22 -17.74 19.08
C ASP A 145 6.94 -17.52 19.87
N LYS A 146 6.03 -18.51 19.79
CA LYS A 146 4.75 -18.48 20.50
C LYS A 146 4.89 -18.47 22.01
N ASP A 147 5.97 -19.06 22.55
CA ASP A 147 6.18 -19.21 23.99
C ASP A 147 6.76 -17.92 24.59
N GLN A 148 7.39 -17.08 23.75
CA GLN A 148 7.97 -15.79 24.13
C GLN A 148 7.22 -14.57 23.58
N GLY A 149 6.21 -14.78 22.73
CA GLY A 149 5.35 -13.73 22.19
C GLY A 149 6.05 -12.74 21.26
N GLY A 150 6.98 -13.18 20.40
CA GLY A 150 7.68 -12.28 19.50
C GLY A 150 8.56 -12.94 18.43
N CYS A 151 9.21 -12.13 17.60
CA CYS A 151 10.16 -12.58 16.57
C CYS A 151 11.55 -12.84 17.19
N ARG A 152 12.10 -14.04 17.00
CA ARG A 152 13.37 -14.50 17.62
C ARG A 152 14.27 -15.26 16.64
#